data_AF-A0A4Y2WS83-F1
#
_entry.id   AF-A0A4Y2WS83-F1
#
_cell.length_a   1.000
_cell.length_b   1.000
_cell.length_c   1.000
_cell.angle_alpha   90.00
_cell.angle_beta   90.00
_cell.angle_gamma   90.00
#
_symmetry.space_group_name_H-M   'P 1'
#
loop_
_entity.id
_entity.type
_entity.pdbx_description
1 polymer ?
#
loop_
_entity_poly.entity_id
_entity_poly.type
_entity_poly.pdbx_seq_one_letter_code
_entity_poly.pdbx_strand_id
1 'polypeptide(L)'
;MHFRKEIPQIQQQLLDCNTREQLDETTSFLQRAIFHCCQKAYKLKKVKQSTKVTWWTQELDIKKKEMRAVQKRANNTTGTEQKRYQLLFSRKQALYKKLSLRAKRTSLKNFCTQTKNPYGIPYKAIVKDNLLPSDLFKIMDQSEEGDSQSFANRILQELYPQIPIPSNASLRT
;
A
#
# COMPACT_ATOMS: atom_id res chain seq x y z
N MET A 1 -19.11 -16.90 -14.41
CA MET A 1 -19.39 -15.87 -13.37
C MET A 1 -19.96 -16.58 -12.15
N HIS A 2 -19.22 -16.60 -11.03
CA HIS A 2 -19.57 -17.39 -9.84
C HIS A 2 -20.83 -16.88 -9.12
N PHE A 3 -21.08 -15.56 -9.12
CA PHE A 3 -22.23 -14.95 -8.44
C PHE A 3 -23.59 -15.52 -8.85
N ARG A 4 -23.77 -15.84 -10.15
CA ARG A 4 -25.06 -16.33 -10.67
C ARG A 4 -25.53 -17.64 -10.01
N LYS A 5 -24.59 -18.43 -9.46
CA LYS A 5 -24.89 -19.69 -8.77
C LYS A 5 -25.35 -19.46 -7.32
N GLU A 6 -24.98 -18.35 -6.71
CA GLU A 6 -25.31 -18.01 -5.32
C GLU A 6 -26.65 -17.27 -5.21
N ILE A 7 -27.12 -16.63 -6.30
CA ILE A 7 -28.40 -15.90 -6.35
C ILE A 7 -29.60 -16.73 -5.87
N PRO A 8 -29.83 -17.97 -6.34
CA PRO A 8 -31.00 -18.74 -5.90
C PRO A 8 -30.96 -19.06 -4.40
N GLN A 9 -29.77 -19.32 -3.85
CA GLN A 9 -29.58 -19.57 -2.43
C GLN A 9 -29.91 -18.33 -1.59
N ILE A 10 -29.45 -17.15 -2.02
CA ILE A 10 -29.70 -15.89 -1.32
C ILE A 10 -31.20 -15.53 -1.37
N GLN A 11 -31.85 -15.75 -2.52
CA GLN A 11 -33.29 -15.54 -2.66
C GLN A 11 -34.08 -16.46 -1.72
N GLN A 12 -33.71 -17.74 -1.65
CA GLN A 12 -34.34 -18.69 -0.75
C GLN A 12 -34.15 -18.30 0.72
N GLN A 13 -32.93 -17.92 1.11
CA GLN A 13 -32.65 -17.47 2.47
C GLN A 13 -33.46 -16.23 2.87
N LEU A 14 -33.65 -15.27 1.95
CA LEU A 14 -34.47 -14.08 2.20
C LEU A 14 -35.96 -14.40 2.35
N LEU A 15 -36.47 -15.41 1.62
CA LEU A 15 -37.86 -15.87 1.75
C LEU A 15 -38.09 -16.62 3.07
N ASP A 16 -37.09 -17.34 3.54
CA ASP A 16 -37.17 -18.15 4.77
C ASP A 16 -36.75 -17.37 6.04
N CYS A 17 -36.31 -16.11 5.90
CA CYS A 17 -35.91 -15.24 7.01
C CYS A 17 -37.10 -14.89 7.90
N ASN A 18 -37.04 -15.29 9.17
CA ASN A 18 -38.08 -14.99 10.17
C ASN A 18 -37.57 -14.19 11.36
N THR A 19 -36.26 -13.92 11.42
CA THR A 19 -35.60 -13.20 12.52
C THR A 19 -34.67 -12.13 11.98
N ARG A 20 -34.41 -11.12 12.79
CA ARG A 20 -33.52 -10.01 12.43
C ARG A 20 -32.08 -10.49 12.23
N GLU A 21 -31.63 -11.42 13.06
CA GLU A 21 -30.28 -11.98 12.97
C GLU A 21 -30.07 -12.73 11.65
N GLN A 22 -31.05 -13.52 11.20
CA GLN A 22 -30.99 -14.21 9.90
C GLN A 22 -30.95 -13.24 8.73
N LEU A 23 -31.65 -12.10 8.83
CA LEU A 23 -31.61 -11.05 7.82
C LEU A 23 -30.23 -10.39 7.75
N ASP A 24 -29.62 -10.07 8.90
CA ASP A 24 -28.29 -9.46 8.97
C ASP A 24 -27.21 -10.42 8.45
N GLU A 25 -27.31 -11.72 8.76
CA GLU A 25 -26.41 -12.76 8.22
C GLU A 25 -26.55 -12.92 6.70
N THR A 26 -27.78 -12.97 6.19
CA THR A 26 -28.05 -13.10 4.76
C THR A 26 -27.54 -11.87 3.99
N THR A 27 -27.72 -10.68 4.57
CA THR A 27 -27.21 -9.42 4.02
C THR A 27 -25.67 -9.41 3.99
N SER A 28 -25.04 -9.86 5.07
CA SER A 28 -23.58 -9.97 5.16
C SER A 28 -23.02 -10.99 4.14
N PHE A 29 -23.72 -12.10 3.94
CA PHE A 29 -23.37 -13.11 2.94
C PHE A 29 -23.47 -12.56 1.51
N LEU A 30 -24.57 -11.88 1.17
CA LEU A 30 -24.76 -11.21 -0.13
C LEU A 30 -23.66 -10.19 -0.40
N GLN A 31 -23.32 -9.36 0.59
CA GLN A 31 -22.24 -8.37 0.47
C GLN A 31 -20.91 -9.06 0.15
N ARG A 32 -20.53 -10.11 0.91
CA ARG A 32 -19.27 -10.86 0.69
C ARG A 32 -19.22 -11.50 -0.69
N ALA A 33 -20.33 -12.08 -1.15
CA ALA A 33 -20.47 -12.67 -2.48
C ALA A 33 -20.23 -11.65 -3.61
N ILE A 34 -20.82 -10.46 -3.48
CA ILE A 34 -20.63 -9.33 -4.41
C ILE A 34 -19.16 -8.89 -4.40
N PHE A 35 -18.59 -8.64 -3.21
CA PHE A 35 -17.19 -8.20 -3.09
C PHE A 35 -16.22 -9.18 -3.75
N HIS A 36 -16.35 -10.47 -3.46
CA HIS A 36 -15.50 -11.51 -4.02
C HIS A 36 -15.60 -11.59 -5.56
N CYS A 37 -16.82 -11.41 -6.11
CA CYS A 37 -17.01 -11.40 -7.55
C CYS A 37 -16.40 -10.15 -8.21
N CYS A 38 -16.54 -8.98 -7.58
CA CYS A 38 -15.90 -7.75 -8.01
C CYS A 38 -14.37 -7.88 -8.00
N GLN A 39 -13.78 -8.44 -6.94
CA GLN A 39 -12.34 -8.67 -6.85
C GLN A 39 -11.83 -9.59 -7.96
N LYS A 40 -12.55 -10.68 -8.26
CA LYS A 40 -12.20 -11.60 -9.36
C LYS A 40 -12.36 -10.98 -10.74
N ALA A 41 -13.35 -10.11 -10.92
CA ALA A 41 -13.56 -9.41 -12.19
C ALA A 41 -12.54 -8.28 -12.42
N TYR A 42 -12.04 -7.67 -11.34
CA TYR A 42 -11.09 -6.57 -11.39
C TYR A 42 -9.69 -7.08 -11.79
N LYS A 43 -9.43 -7.12 -13.10
CA LYS A 43 -8.11 -7.45 -13.64
C LYS A 43 -7.14 -6.32 -13.33
N LEU A 44 -6.31 -6.49 -12.31
CA LEU A 44 -5.24 -5.56 -12.00
C LEU A 44 -4.19 -5.64 -13.12
N LYS A 45 -4.12 -4.58 -13.94
CA LYS A 45 -3.07 -4.45 -14.96
C LYS A 45 -1.73 -4.39 -14.24
N LYS A 46 -0.94 -5.46 -14.38
CA LYS A 46 0.47 -5.47 -13.97
C LYS A 46 1.17 -4.33 -14.70
N VAL A 47 1.47 -3.24 -13.98
CA VAL A 47 2.26 -2.15 -14.53
C VAL A 47 3.66 -2.69 -14.78
N LYS A 48 4.19 -2.50 -16.00
CA LYS A 48 5.59 -2.83 -16.30
C LYS A 48 6.46 -2.02 -15.34
N GLN A 49 7.09 -2.70 -14.39
CA GLN A 49 8.04 -2.08 -13.48
C GLN A 49 9.21 -1.58 -14.31
N SER A 50 9.35 -0.26 -14.42
CA SER A 50 10.51 0.34 -15.08
C SER A 50 11.76 -0.07 -14.29
N THR A 51 12.61 -0.89 -14.91
CA THR A 51 13.85 -1.42 -14.34
C THR A 51 15.02 -0.44 -14.44
N LYS A 52 14.82 0.79 -14.92
CA LYS A 52 15.92 1.75 -15.05
C LYS A 52 16.27 2.30 -13.67
N VAL A 53 17.25 1.66 -13.03
CA VAL A 53 17.74 2.00 -11.68
C VAL A 53 18.28 3.43 -11.67
N THR A 54 17.44 4.38 -11.28
CA THR A 54 17.73 5.83 -11.33
C THR A 54 18.61 6.31 -10.17
N TRP A 55 18.77 5.51 -9.11
CA TRP A 55 19.56 5.89 -7.93
C TRP A 55 21.03 5.44 -7.99
N TRP A 56 21.39 4.61 -8.96
CA TRP A 56 22.76 4.10 -9.09
C TRP A 56 23.66 5.17 -9.71
N THR A 57 24.79 5.45 -9.08
CA THR A 57 25.76 6.44 -9.55
C THR A 57 27.15 5.84 -9.67
N GLN A 58 28.01 6.46 -10.48
CA GLN A 58 29.42 6.07 -10.60
C GLN A 58 30.14 6.15 -9.25
N GLU A 59 29.82 7.13 -8.41
CA GLU A 59 30.37 7.27 -7.06
C GLU A 59 30.07 6.04 -6.18
N LEU A 60 28.83 5.53 -6.22
CA LEU A 60 28.47 4.31 -5.50
C LEU A 60 29.22 3.08 -6.00
N ASP A 61 29.46 3.00 -7.30
CA ASP A 61 30.25 1.91 -7.89
C ASP A 61 31.72 1.96 -7.43
N ILE A 62 32.32 3.16 -7.41
CA ILE A 62 33.67 3.38 -6.89
C ILE A 62 33.75 2.95 -5.41
N LYS A 63 32.83 3.41 -4.56
CA LYS A 63 32.82 3.05 -3.14
C LYS A 63 32.56 1.57 -2.90
N LYS A 64 31.74 0.92 -3.74
CA LYS A 64 31.54 -0.53 -3.72
C LYS A 64 32.84 -1.28 -4.08
N LYS A 65 33.57 -0.83 -5.10
CA LYS A 65 34.87 -1.41 -5.50
C LYS A 65 35.93 -1.22 -4.41
N GLU A 66 36.06 -0.03 -3.84
CA GLU A 66 36.97 0.24 -2.71
C GLU A 66 36.71 -0.70 -1.53
N MET A 67 35.43 -0.83 -1.12
CA MET A 67 35.04 -1.73 -0.03
C MET A 67 35.41 -3.19 -0.34
N ARG A 68 35.12 -3.67 -1.55
CA ARG A 68 35.45 -5.06 -1.95
C ARG A 68 36.94 -5.31 -1.99
N ALA A 69 37.74 -4.33 -2.43
CA ALA A 69 39.19 -4.44 -2.41
C ALA A 69 39.72 -4.60 -0.98
N VAL A 70 39.20 -3.83 -0.01
CA VAL A 70 39.57 -3.96 1.41
C VAL A 70 39.10 -5.30 1.98
N GLN A 71 37.89 -5.74 1.64
CA GLN A 71 37.38 -7.05 2.06
C GLN A 71 38.28 -8.20 1.59
N LYS A 72 38.71 -8.15 0.31
CA LYS A 72 39.62 -9.16 -0.24
C LYS A 72 40.96 -9.17 0.50
N ARG A 73 41.51 -7.99 0.85
CA ARG A 73 42.74 -7.91 1.67
C ARG A 73 42.52 -8.48 3.08
N ALA A 74 41.42 -8.13 3.74
CA ALA A 74 41.09 -8.66 5.06
C ALA A 74 40.97 -10.19 5.10
N ASN A 75 40.46 -10.79 4.01
CA ASN A 75 40.31 -12.25 3.91
C ASN A 75 41.64 -12.96 3.62
N ASN A 76 42.58 -12.28 2.94
CA ASN A 76 43.86 -12.86 2.52
C ASN A 76 44.99 -12.59 3.52
N THR A 77 44.81 -11.68 4.47
CA THR A 77 45.80 -11.34 5.51
C THR A 77 45.50 -12.10 6.79
N THR A 78 46.54 -12.61 7.45
CA THR A 78 46.45 -13.29 8.75
C THR A 78 47.17 -12.46 9.82
N GLY A 79 46.78 -12.60 11.09
CA GLY A 79 47.46 -11.96 12.22
C GLY A 79 46.98 -10.56 12.55
N THR A 80 47.86 -9.70 13.08
CA THR A 80 47.52 -8.36 13.59
C THR A 80 47.05 -7.40 12.48
N GLU A 81 47.62 -7.50 11.28
CA GLU A 81 47.21 -6.71 10.11
C GLU A 81 45.80 -7.05 9.62
N GLN A 82 45.33 -8.29 9.87
CA GLN A 82 43.96 -8.69 9.56
C GLN A 82 42.93 -7.83 10.30
N LYS A 83 43.16 -7.57 11.59
CA LYS A 83 42.27 -6.73 12.41
C LYS A 83 42.20 -5.29 11.87
N ARG A 84 43.33 -4.75 11.38
CA ARG A 84 43.36 -3.42 10.75
C ARG A 84 42.51 -3.36 9.48
N TYR A 85 42.62 -4.37 8.61
CA TYR A 85 41.81 -4.44 7.39
C TYR A 85 40.32 -4.71 7.67
N GLN A 86 39.99 -5.51 8.69
CA GLN A 86 38.61 -5.70 9.13
C GLN A 86 37.99 -4.39 9.64
N LEU A 87 38.71 -3.63 10.47
CA LEU A 87 38.26 -2.32 10.94
C LEU A 87 38.04 -1.35 9.76
N LEU A 88 38.98 -1.32 8.81
CA LEU A 88 38.86 -0.50 7.61
C LEU A 88 37.68 -0.92 6.73
N PHE A 89 37.46 -2.23 6.58
CA PHE A 89 36.32 -2.79 5.85
C PHE A 89 35.00 -2.33 6.47
N SER A 90 34.83 -2.45 7.79
CA SER A 90 33.63 -2.00 8.51
C SER A 90 33.35 -0.52 8.28
N ARG A 91 34.38 0.35 8.33
CA ARG A 91 34.25 1.79 8.02
C ARG A 91 33.78 2.02 6.58
N LYS A 92 34.40 1.37 5.60
CA LYS A 92 34.03 1.49 4.17
C LYS A 92 32.63 0.95 3.90
N GLN A 93 32.26 -0.16 4.54
CA GLN A 93 30.92 -0.75 4.42
C GLN A 93 29.85 0.18 4.99
N ALA A 94 30.08 0.78 6.17
CA ALA A 94 29.16 1.75 6.76
C ALA A 94 28.97 2.98 5.85
N LEU A 95 30.07 3.51 5.28
CA LEU A 95 30.01 4.62 4.34
C LEU A 95 29.22 4.25 3.07
N TYR A 96 29.48 3.09 2.48
CA TYR A 96 28.75 2.61 1.30
C TYR A 96 27.25 2.45 1.57
N LYS A 97 26.88 1.86 2.72
CA LYS A 97 25.48 1.73 3.15
C LYS A 97 24.83 3.09 3.31
N LYS A 98 25.50 4.04 3.98
CA LYS A 98 25.00 5.42 4.17
C LYS A 98 24.74 6.12 2.84
N LEU A 99 25.70 6.09 1.91
CA LEU A 99 25.57 6.70 0.59
C LEU A 99 24.46 6.04 -0.24
N SER A 100 24.38 4.71 -0.21
CA SER A 100 23.34 3.96 -0.91
C SER A 100 21.94 4.31 -0.41
N LEU A 101 21.75 4.40 0.91
CA LEU A 101 20.48 4.81 1.50
C LEU A 101 20.11 6.25 1.11
N ARG A 102 21.08 7.17 1.15
CA ARG A 102 20.88 8.56 0.72
C ARG A 102 20.46 8.63 -0.75
N ALA A 103 21.18 7.94 -1.64
CA ALA A 103 20.87 7.92 -3.07
C ALA A 103 19.48 7.35 -3.36
N LYS A 104 19.10 6.24 -2.70
CA LYS A 104 17.76 5.67 -2.82
C LYS A 104 16.67 6.65 -2.36
N ARG A 105 16.85 7.29 -1.20
CA ARG A 105 15.90 8.28 -0.67
C ARG A 105 15.76 9.49 -1.58
N THR A 106 16.87 10.05 -2.05
CA THR A 106 16.86 11.19 -2.97
C THR A 106 16.22 10.82 -4.30
N SER A 107 16.53 9.65 -4.85
CA SER A 107 15.91 9.17 -6.09
C SER A 107 14.41 8.98 -5.93
N LEU A 108 13.95 8.41 -4.81
CA LEU A 108 12.51 8.27 -4.54
C LEU A 108 11.84 9.64 -4.40
N LYS A 109 12.46 10.57 -3.66
CA LYS A 109 11.96 11.94 -3.52
C LYS A 109 11.80 12.60 -4.88
N ASN A 110 12.85 12.57 -5.71
CA ASN A 110 12.83 13.15 -7.05
C ASN A 110 11.79 12.48 -7.95
N PHE A 111 11.67 11.16 -7.85
CA PHE A 111 10.67 10.41 -8.58
C PHE A 111 9.25 10.82 -8.21
N CYS A 112 8.96 11.06 -6.92
CA CYS A 112 7.64 11.54 -6.49
C CYS A 112 7.39 13.01 -6.89
N THR A 113 8.38 13.90 -6.76
CA THR A 113 8.20 15.34 -7.02
C THR A 113 8.12 15.70 -8.50
N GLN A 114 8.71 14.90 -9.40
CA GLN A 114 8.67 15.17 -10.84
C GLN A 114 7.33 14.84 -11.50
N THR A 115 6.42 14.14 -10.82
CA THR A 115 5.17 13.68 -11.45
C THR A 115 4.05 14.66 -11.20
N LYS A 116 3.32 15.02 -12.27
CA LYS A 116 2.15 15.90 -12.17
C LYS A 116 0.96 15.25 -11.47
N ASN A 117 0.84 13.92 -11.55
CA ASN A 117 -0.28 13.18 -10.98
C ASN A 117 0.17 12.40 -9.73
N PRO A 118 -0.26 12.80 -8.52
CA PRO A 118 0.14 12.14 -7.28
C PRO A 118 -0.31 10.67 -7.21
N TYR A 119 -1.42 10.30 -7.87
CA TYR A 119 -1.93 8.91 -7.97
C TYR A 119 -1.44 8.17 -9.23
N GLY A 120 -0.45 8.74 -9.92
CA GLY A 120 0.10 8.23 -11.15
C GLY A 120 1.08 7.08 -10.94
N ILE A 121 2.21 7.17 -11.65
CA ILE A 121 3.24 6.13 -11.65
C ILE A 121 3.88 5.94 -10.26
N PRO A 122 4.16 6.99 -9.44
CA PRO A 122 4.77 6.81 -8.13
C PRO A 122 3.91 6.04 -7.15
N TYR A 123 2.63 6.41 -7.06
CA TYR A 123 1.65 5.71 -6.23
C TYR A 123 1.57 4.23 -6.62
N LYS A 124 1.39 3.93 -7.90
CA LYS A 124 1.32 2.54 -8.41
C LYS A 124 2.61 1.74 -8.22
N ALA A 125 3.77 2.41 -8.16
CA ALA A 125 5.06 1.75 -7.93
C ALA A 125 5.30 1.39 -6.45
N ILE A 126 4.73 2.17 -5.52
CA ILE A 126 4.83 1.94 -4.07
C ILE A 126 3.75 0.99 -3.58
N VAL A 127 2.52 1.15 -4.07
CA VAL A 127 1.36 0.25 -3.88
C VAL A 127 1.55 -1.00 -4.77
N LYS A 128 2.74 -1.58 -4.69
CA LYS A 128 3.30 -2.54 -5.65
C LYS A 128 2.53 -3.86 -5.68
N ASP A 129 1.86 -4.16 -4.58
CA ASP A 129 0.81 -5.15 -4.55
C ASP A 129 -0.44 -4.48 -5.07
N ASN A 130 -0.97 -5.04 -6.15
CA ASN A 130 -2.37 -5.23 -6.54
C ASN A 130 -3.45 -5.01 -5.43
N LEU A 131 -3.32 -3.96 -4.63
CA LEU A 131 -4.25 -3.58 -3.59
C LEU A 131 -5.46 -3.10 -4.35
N LEU A 132 -6.55 -3.84 -4.15
CA LEU A 132 -7.83 -3.36 -4.61
C LEU A 132 -8.07 -2.04 -3.88
N PRO A 133 -8.79 -1.07 -4.48
CA PRO A 133 -9.16 0.15 -3.77
C PRO A 133 -9.79 -0.13 -2.39
N SER A 134 -10.42 -1.30 -2.19
CA SER A 134 -10.93 -1.79 -0.91
C SER A 134 -9.85 -2.08 0.15
N ASP A 135 -8.64 -2.48 -0.25
CA ASP A 135 -7.54 -2.80 0.67
C ASP A 135 -6.81 -1.53 1.16
N LEU A 136 -6.97 -0.39 0.48
CA LEU A 136 -6.50 0.90 0.97
C LEU A 136 -7.13 1.24 2.31
N PHE A 137 -8.43 0.96 2.46
CA PHE A 137 -9.13 1.21 3.73
C PHE A 137 -8.54 0.39 4.87
N LYS A 138 -8.10 -0.85 4.62
CA LYS A 138 -7.43 -1.68 5.64
C LYS A 138 -6.05 -1.17 6.04
N ILE A 139 -5.32 -0.56 5.10
CA ILE A 139 -4.00 0.02 5.37
C ILE A 139 -4.15 1.36 6.09
N MET A 140 -5.20 2.12 5.75
CA MET A 140 -5.51 3.39 6.40
C MET A 140 -6.09 3.21 7.81
N ASP A 141 -6.83 2.13 8.06
CA ASP A 141 -7.30 1.72 9.40
C ASP A 141 -6.16 1.35 10.38
N GLN A 142 -4.93 1.17 9.88
CA GLN A 142 -3.76 1.00 10.74
C GLN A 142 -3.18 2.34 11.20
N SER A 143 -3.71 3.47 10.72
CA SER A 143 -3.43 4.79 11.28
C SER A 143 -4.21 4.93 12.58
N GLU A 144 -3.56 5.35 13.66
CA GLU A 144 -4.16 5.44 15.00
C GLU A 144 -5.32 6.47 15.15
N GLU A 145 -5.83 6.99 14.04
CA GLU A 145 -6.89 8.00 13.95
C GLU A 145 -8.09 7.46 13.15
N GLY A 146 -8.77 6.47 13.71
CA GLY A 146 -10.19 6.21 13.42
C GLY A 146 -10.49 4.92 12.67
N ASP A 147 -11.56 4.25 13.14
CA ASP A 147 -12.18 3.07 12.54
C ASP A 147 -12.72 3.34 11.13
N SER A 148 -12.65 2.35 10.24
CA SER A 148 -13.03 2.43 8.82
C SER A 148 -14.42 3.01 8.58
N GLN A 149 -15.35 2.75 9.51
CA GLN A 149 -16.70 3.28 9.49
C GLN A 149 -16.73 4.80 9.70
N SER A 150 -15.89 5.34 10.58
CA SER A 150 -15.78 6.78 10.84
C SER A 150 -15.26 7.53 9.59
N PHE A 151 -14.31 6.93 8.88
CA PHE A 151 -13.76 7.49 7.65
C PHE A 151 -14.78 7.44 6.50
N ALA A 152 -15.48 6.31 6.33
CA ALA A 152 -16.56 6.20 5.35
C ALA A 152 -17.66 7.24 5.61
N ASN A 153 -18.06 7.42 6.87
CA ASN A 153 -19.02 8.45 7.26
C ASN A 153 -18.52 9.87 6.96
N ARG A 154 -17.23 10.15 7.18
CA ARG A 154 -16.63 11.45 6.86
C ARG A 154 -16.67 11.74 5.35
N ILE A 155 -16.31 10.76 4.52
CA ILE A 155 -16.43 10.89 3.05
C ILE A 155 -17.88 11.14 2.65
N LEU A 156 -18.82 10.39 3.24
CA LEU A 156 -20.25 10.57 2.94
C LEU A 156 -20.75 11.96 3.33
N GLN A 157 -20.32 12.50 4.48
CA GLN A 157 -20.66 13.87 4.90
C GLN A 157 -20.06 14.93 3.99
N GLU A 158 -18.84 14.70 3.48
CA GLU A 158 -18.17 15.66 2.59
C GLU A 158 -18.78 15.67 1.19
N LEU A 159 -19.14 14.49 0.65
CA LEU A 159 -19.76 14.36 -0.67
C LEU A 159 -21.25 14.71 -0.66
N TYR A 160 -21.94 14.43 0.45
CA TYR A 160 -23.37 14.65 0.64
C TYR A 160 -23.62 15.37 1.97
N PRO A 161 -23.29 16.67 2.05
CA PRO A 161 -23.59 17.44 3.25
C PRO A 161 -25.11 17.46 3.45
N GLN A 162 -25.54 17.11 4.66
CA GLN A 162 -26.96 17.10 5.01
C GLN A 162 -27.52 18.52 4.84
N ILE A 163 -28.47 18.68 3.92
CA ILE A 163 -29.18 19.94 3.72
C ILE A 163 -30.03 20.17 4.97
N PRO A 164 -29.92 21.33 5.65
CA PRO A 164 -30.76 21.61 6.82
C PRO A 164 -32.23 21.58 6.39
N ILE A 165 -33.00 20.65 6.95
CA ILE A 165 -34.45 20.65 6.79
C ILE A 165 -34.98 21.90 7.49
N PRO A 166 -35.65 22.85 6.81
CA PRO A 166 -36.16 24.05 7.45
C PRO A 166 -37.20 23.66 8.49
N SER A 167 -36.95 24.01 9.75
CA SER A 167 -37.81 23.71 10.91
C SER A 167 -39.06 24.61 10.96
N ASN A 168 -39.75 24.82 9.84
CA ASN A 168 -40.88 25.74 9.77
C ASN A 168 -42.10 25.02 9.19
N ALA A 169 -42.65 24.11 9.97
CA ALA A 169 -44.04 23.67 9.83
C ALA A 169 -44.68 23.54 11.22
N SER A 170 -44.65 24.62 12.01
CA SER A 170 -45.67 24.80 13.05
C SER A 170 -46.99 25.11 12.34
N LEU A 171 -47.85 24.09 12.31
CA LEU A 171 -49.27 24.20 12.02
C LEU A 171 -49.86 25.37 12.83
N ARG A 172 -50.29 26.43 12.15
CA ARG A 172 -51.24 27.39 12.72
C ARG A 172 -52.63 26.78 12.56
N THR A 173 -53.18 26.27 13.65
CA THR A 173 -54.63 26.27 13.91
C THR A 173 -55.13 27.68 14.16
#